data_AF-A0A7L1FCU0-F1
#
_entry.id   AF-A0A7L1FCU0-F1
#
_cell.length_a   1.000
_cell.length_b   1.000
_cell.length_c   1.000
_cell.angle_alpha   90.00
_cell.angle_beta   90.00
_cell.angle_gamma   90.00
#
_symmetry.space_group_name_H-M   'P 1'
#
loop_
_entity.id
_entity.type
_entity.pdbx_description
1 polymer ?
#
loop_
_entity_poly.entity_id
_entity_poly.type
_entity_poly.pdbx_seq_one_letter_code
_entity_poly.pdbx_strand_id
1 'polypeptide(L)' 'HQGYVYTYRVSKTEAGSWSAETAPGVHRRLFRKVHNLISAFQKPNQGIVTPLQNPVVSQVKPSASPGTAG' A
#
# COMPACT_ATOMS: atom_id res chain seq x y z
N HIS A 1 16.23 12.55 -10.57
CA HIS A 1 15.20 12.57 -9.51
C HIS A 1 15.89 12.44 -8.17
N GLN A 2 15.95 13.54 -7.40
CA GLN A 2 16.70 13.60 -6.13
C GLN A 2 15.79 13.21 -4.97
N GLY A 3 16.09 12.13 -4.25
CA GLY A 3 15.78 11.91 -2.82
C GLY A 3 14.33 11.98 -2.29
N TYR A 4 13.31 12.26 -3.11
CA TYR A 4 11.94 12.41 -2.61
C TYR A 4 11.28 11.06 -2.31
N VAL A 5 10.52 11.04 -1.22
CA VAL A 5 9.63 9.93 -0.86
C VAL A 5 8.20 10.34 -1.19
N TYR A 6 7.55 9.55 -2.05
CA TYR A 6 6.14 9.73 -2.40
C TYR A 6 5.27 8.87 -1.50
N THR A 7 4.48 9.51 -0.65
CA THR A 7 3.60 8.82 0.30
C THR A 7 2.19 8.72 -0.28
N TYR A 8 1.62 7.51 -0.26
CA TYR A 8 0.26 7.24 -0.70
C TYR A 8 -0.54 6.69 0.48
N ARG A 9 -1.78 7.17 0.67
CA ARG A 9 -2.67 6.66 1.71
C ARG A 9 -3.29 5.35 1.24
N VAL A 10 -3.16 4.30 2.03
CA VAL A 10 -3.76 2.99 1.80
C VAL A 10 -4.75 2.71 2.92
N SER A 11 -5.99 2.40 2.57
CA SER A 11 -7.05 2.16 3.55
C SER A 11 -7.96 1.00 3.13
N LYS A 12 -8.60 0.39 4.13
CA LYS A 12 -9.66 -0.59 3.94
C LYS A 12 -11.00 0.14 3.91
N THR A 13 -11.77 -0.10 2.86
CA THR A 13 -13.14 0.38 2.72
C THR A 13 -14.07 -0.32 3.69
N GLU A 14 -15.26 0.25 3.92
CA GLU A 14 -16.31 -0.35 4.76
C GLU A 14 -16.69 -1.76 4.26
N ALA A 15 -16.74 -1.97 2.94
CA ALA A 15 -16.97 -3.27 2.31
C ALA A 15 -15.78 -4.26 2.43
N GLY A 16 -14.72 -3.87 3.15
CA GLY A 16 -13.57 -4.71 3.44
C GLY A 16 -12.52 -4.81 2.32
N SER A 17 -12.68 -4.07 1.23
CA SER A 17 -11.70 -4.02 0.13
C SER A 17 -10.62 -2.96 0.39
N TRP A 18 -9.40 -3.23 -0.05
CA TRP A 18 -8.25 -2.32 0.01
C TRP A 18 -8.18 -1.39 -1.20
N SER A 19 -7.76 -0.16 -0.97
CA SER A 19 -7.54 0.82 -2.02
C SER A 19 -6.46 1.82 -1.61
N ALA A 20 -5.88 2.50 -2.60
CA ALA A 20 -4.94 3.59 -2.39
C ALA A 20 -5.46 4.88 -3.02
N GLU A 21 -5.17 6.01 -2.40
CA GLU A 21 -5.35 7.33 -2.99
C GLU A 21 -4.17 7.60 -3.94
N THR A 22 -4.44 7.67 -5.25
CA THR A 22 -3.45 7.86 -6.30
C THR A 22 -3.66 9.20 -7.03
N ALA A 23 -2.91 9.45 -8.11
CA ALA A 23 -3.02 10.69 -8.87
C ALA A 23 -4.47 11.02 -9.28
N PRO A 24 -4.87 12.31 -9.27
CA PRO A 24 -6.19 12.74 -9.72
C PRO A 24 -6.52 12.22 -11.13
N GLY A 25 -7.78 11.80 -11.32
CA GLY A 25 -8.25 11.24 -12.60
C GLY A 25 -7.92 9.75 -12.81
N VAL A 26 -7.13 9.12 -11.93
CA VAL A 26 -6.93 7.67 -11.96
C VAL A 26 -8.13 6.98 -11.30
N HIS A 27 -8.69 5.98 -11.98
CA HIS A 27 -9.80 5.20 -11.43
C HIS A 27 -9.36 4.44 -10.18
N ARG A 28 -10.10 4.64 -9.09
CA ARG A 28 -9.86 3.93 -7.83
C ARG A 28 -10.12 2.45 -8.02
N ARG A 29 -9.15 1.61 -7.62
CA ARG A 29 -9.25 0.15 -7.69
C ARG A 29 -9.47 -0.43 -6.30
N LEU A 30 -10.32 -1.46 -6.23
CA LEU A 30 -10.61 -2.21 -5.02
C LEU A 30 -9.96 -3.59 -5.08
N PHE A 31 -9.23 -3.95 -4.02
CA PHE A 31 -8.52 -5.22 -3.91
C PHE A 31 -8.97 -6.00 -2.68
N ARG A 32 -9.24 -7.29 -2.83
CA ARG A 32 -9.65 -8.14 -1.69
C ARG A 32 -8.54 -8.34 -0.65
N LYS A 33 -7.27 -8.28 -1.06
CA LYS A 33 -6.09 -8.54 -0.21
C LYS A 33 -5.03 -7.45 -0.44
N VAL A 34 -4.32 -7.04 0.62
CA VAL A 34 -3.24 -6.02 0.54
C VAL A 34 -2.17 -6.42 -0.47
N HIS A 35 -1.76 -7.70 -0.51
CA HIS A 35 -0.73 -8.12 -1.46
C HIS A 35 -1.15 -7.91 -2.91
N ASN A 36 -2.44 -8.06 -3.25
CA ASN A 36 -2.93 -7.82 -4.61
C ASN A 36 -2.86 -6.33 -4.98
N LEU A 37 -3.07 -5.45 -4.01
CA LEU A 37 -2.84 -4.01 -4.19
C LEU A 37 -1.36 -3.75 -4.49
N ILE A 38 -0.44 -4.33 -3.71
CA ILE A 38 1.01 -4.19 -3.92
C ILE A 38 1.39 -4.70 -5.32
N SER A 39 0.97 -5.92 -5.69
CA SER A 39 1.27 -6.51 -7.00
C SER A 39 0.73 -5.70 -8.16
N ALA A 40 -0.42 -5.05 -8.00
CA ALA A 40 -0.96 -4.17 -9.04
C ALA A 40 -0.02 -2.99 -9.30
N PHE A 41 0.51 -2.37 -8.25
CA PHE A 41 1.42 -1.22 -8.34
C PHE A 41 2.87 -1.58 -8.70
N GLN A 42 3.19 -2.86 -8.89
CA GLN A 42 4.45 -3.28 -9.52
C GLN A 42 4.44 -3.07 -11.04
N LYS A 43 3.26 -2.90 -11.64
CA LYS A 43 3.12 -2.65 -13.08
C LYS A 43 3.29 -1.15 -13.39
N PRO A 44 3.79 -0.79 -14.59
CA PRO A 44 3.86 0.60 -15.02
C PRO A 44 2.48 1.22 -15.21
N ASN A 45 2.42 2.56 -15.16
CA ASN A 45 1.24 3.37 -15.47
C ASN A 45 0.01 3.07 -14.60
N GLN A 46 0.21 2.80 -13.31
CA GLN A 46 -0.87 2.47 -12.37
C GLN A 46 -1.28 3.64 -11.46
N GLY A 47 -0.84 4.87 -11.76
CA GLY A 47 -1.19 6.06 -10.99
C GLY A 47 -0.27 6.38 -9.80
N ILE A 48 0.87 5.69 -9.69
CA ILE A 48 1.97 6.05 -8.79
C ILE A 48 3.21 6.45 -9.60
N VAL A 49 4.07 7.27 -8.99
CA VAL A 49 5.22 7.91 -9.67
C VAL A 49 6.23 6.88 -10.20
N THR A 50 6.53 5.82 -9.45
CA THR A 50 7.40 4.73 -9.89
C THR A 50 6.81 3.38 -9.51
N PRO A 51 6.90 2.35 -10.38
CA PRO A 51 6.47 1.01 -10.04
C PRO A 51 7.22 0.46 -8.83
N LEU A 52 6.51 -0.31 -7.99
CA LEU A 52 7.12 -0.98 -6.84
C LEU A 52 8.01 -2.13 -7.33
N GLN A 53 9.26 -2.18 -6.85
CA GLN A 53 10.24 -3.17 -7.31
C GLN A 53 11.01 -3.80 -6.13
N ASN A 54 11.59 -2.97 -5.26
CA ASN A 54 12.46 -3.42 -4.19
C ASN A 54 11.78 -3.25 -2.82
N PRO A 55 11.12 -4.29 -2.28
CA PRO A 55 10.48 -4.20 -0.96
C PRO A 55 11.53 -3.97 0.12
N VAL A 56 11.36 -2.91 0.92
CA VAL A 56 12.19 -2.66 2.09
C VAL A 56 11.53 -3.33 3.30
N VAL A 57 12.08 -4.46 3.73
CA VAL A 57 11.57 -5.24 4.86
C VAL A 57 12.16 -4.70 6.16
N SER A 58 11.31 -4.40 7.14
CA SER A 58 11.78 -4.02 8.48
C SER A 58 12.50 -5.20 9.15
N GLN A 59 13.69 -4.97 9.69
CA GLN A 59 14.38 -5.96 10.53
C GLN A 59 13.88 -6.00 11.97
N VAL A 60 12.97 -5.09 12.34
CA VAL A 60 12.33 -5.10 13.66
C VAL A 60 11.30 -6.23 13.66
N LYS A 61 11.55 -7.26 14.48
CA LYS A 61 10.55 -8.31 14.75
C LYS A 61 9.28 -7.61 15.27
N PRO A 62 8.08 -7.98 14.79
CA PRO A 62 6.85 -7.47 15.41
C PRO A 62 6.84 -7.97 16.86
N SER A 63 7.12 -7.08 17.81
CA SER A 63 6.85 -7.35 19.22
C SER A 63 5.34 -7.53 19.32
N ALA A 64 4.90 -8.74 19.65
CA ALA A 64 3.49 -9.02 19.90
C ALA A 64 2.92 -7.92 20.80
N SER A 65 1.82 -7.30 20.37
CA SER A 65 1.14 -6.30 21.16
C SER A 65 0.72 -6.91 22.50
N PRO A 66 1.07 -6.31 23.67
CA PRO A 66 0.53 -6.74 24.94
C PRO A 66 -0.93 -6.26 24.98
N GLY A 67 -1.85 -7.17 24.71
CA GLY A 67 -3.27 -6.86 24.57
C GLY A 67 -4.17 -8.03 24.90
N THR A 68 -3.91 -8.72 26.01
CA THR A 68 -4.91 -9.55 26.70
C THR A 68 -4.70 -9.44 28.20
N ALA A 69 -5.40 -8.50 28.82
CA ALA A 69 -5.76 -8.56 30.23
C ALA A 69 -7.28 -8.36 30.27
N GLY A 70 -8.00 -9.45 30.48
CA GLY A 70 -9.44 -9.55 30.67
C GLY A 70 -9.70 -10.80 31.47
#